data_AF-A0A9Q1HKJ3-F1
#
_entry.id   AF-A0A9Q1HKJ3-F1
#
_cell.length_a   1.000
_cell.length_b   1.000
_cell.length_c   1.000
_cell.angle_alpha   90.00
_cell.angle_beta   90.00
_cell.angle_gamma   90.00
#
_symmetry.space_group_name_H-M   'P 1'
#
loop_
_entity.id
_entity.type
_entity.pdbx_description
1 polymer ?
#
loop_
_entity_poly.entity_id
_entity_poly.type
_entity_poly.pdbx_seq_one_letter_code
_entity_poly.pdbx_strand_id
1 'polypeptide(L)'
;MQSLYIEANEPPLHIRWKTLSLQFALKLRSHRQNPTFETAFSHKFSDNGYIKSKWQELWDSFPENKLYQVKPTVGTVGNAAPRKRRDDLVLTRARIGHTYLTHAYLLHGEERPYCIPCDCDVTVSHILVDCHEYSHIRQKYYTVPDLKTFEHVDPFLILDFLKESDLYRKF
;
A
#
# COMPACT_ATOMS: atom_id res chain seq x y z
N MET A 1 9.21 24.83 3.73
CA MET A 1 8.74 23.46 4.02
C MET A 1 7.60 23.14 3.09
N GLN A 2 7.75 22.13 2.22
CA GLN A 2 6.59 21.55 1.53
C GLN A 2 5.72 20.87 2.58
N SER A 3 4.39 20.85 2.38
CA SER A 3 3.51 20.15 3.31
C SER A 3 3.78 18.64 3.22
N LEU A 4 3.60 17.92 4.32
CA LEU A 4 3.72 16.45 4.39
C LEU A 4 2.92 15.75 3.26
N TYR A 5 1.83 16.39 2.81
CA TYR A 5 0.97 15.92 1.73
C TYR A 5 1.63 16.00 0.34
N ILE A 6 2.46 17.02 0.10
CA ILE A 6 3.23 17.18 -1.14
C ILE A 6 4.34 16.12 -1.19
N GLU A 7 5.01 15.85 -0.07
CA GLU A 7 6.04 14.80 0.03
C GLU A 7 5.46 13.38 -0.11
N ALA A 8 4.20 13.19 0.28
CA ALA A 8 3.45 11.95 0.10
C ALA A 8 2.87 11.78 -1.33
N ASN A 9 3.01 12.79 -2.21
CA ASN A 9 2.38 12.85 -3.53
C ASN A 9 0.84 12.64 -3.48
N GLU A 10 0.19 13.22 -2.45
CA GLU A 10 -1.24 13.07 -2.24
C GLU A 10 -2.06 14.05 -3.10
N PRO A 11 -3.21 13.62 -3.65
CA PRO A 11 -4.06 14.50 -4.44
C PRO A 11 -4.71 15.59 -3.57
N PRO A 12 -5.13 16.72 -4.18
CA PRO A 12 -5.79 17.81 -3.47
C PRO A 12 -7.01 17.37 -2.64
N LEU A 13 -7.29 18.09 -1.55
CA LEU A 13 -8.34 17.73 -0.56
C LEU A 13 -9.70 17.40 -1.19
N HIS A 14 -10.15 18.20 -2.16
CA HIS A 14 -11.45 18.00 -2.83
C HIS A 14 -11.51 16.68 -3.61
N ILE A 15 -10.39 16.20 -4.14
CA ILE A 15 -10.29 14.90 -4.82
C ILE A 15 -10.34 13.78 -3.79
N ARG A 16 -9.61 13.93 -2.68
CA ARG A 16 -9.61 12.95 -1.58
C ARG A 16 -11.01 12.75 -0.99
N TRP A 17 -11.80 13.82 -0.85
CA TRP A 17 -13.20 13.71 -0.42
C TRP A 17 -14.06 12.93 -1.40
N LYS A 18 -13.90 13.16 -2.71
CA LYS A 18 -14.58 12.35 -3.74
C LYS A 18 -14.18 10.88 -3.62
N THR A 19 -12.89 10.57 -3.49
CA THR A 19 -12.40 9.20 -3.31
C THR A 19 -12.96 8.55 -2.04
N LEU A 20 -12.95 9.25 -0.91
CA LEU A 20 -13.50 8.77 0.36
C LEU A 20 -15.00 8.50 0.26
N SER A 21 -15.76 9.35 -0.43
CA SER A 21 -17.19 9.14 -0.64
C SER A 21 -17.49 7.85 -1.42
N LEU A 22 -16.68 7.54 -2.44
CA LEU A 22 -16.81 6.31 -3.23
C LEU A 22 -16.41 5.07 -2.43
N GLN A 23 -15.31 5.14 -1.66
CA GLN A 23 -14.88 4.06 -0.78
C GLN A 23 -15.92 3.78 0.31
N PHE A 24 -16.45 4.83 0.93
CA PHE A 24 -17.52 4.72 1.92
C PHE A 24 -18.76 4.07 1.31
N ALA A 25 -19.18 4.50 0.12
CA ALA A 25 -20.31 3.92 -0.57
C ALA A 25 -20.12 2.40 -0.81
N LEU A 26 -18.96 1.98 -1.32
CA LEU A 26 -18.68 0.56 -1.55
C LEU A 26 -18.68 -0.26 -0.25
N LYS A 27 -18.10 0.28 0.83
CA LYS A 27 -18.08 -0.37 2.15
C LYS A 27 -19.47 -0.46 2.77
N LEU A 28 -20.30 0.57 2.62
CA LEU A 28 -21.67 0.56 3.11
C LEU A 28 -22.48 -0.50 2.35
N ARG A 29 -22.22 -0.70 1.06
CA ARG A 29 -22.87 -1.75 0.27
C ARG A 29 -22.46 -3.18 0.58
N SER A 30 -21.23 -3.40 1.03
CA SER A 30 -20.81 -4.71 1.54
C SER A 30 -21.46 -5.03 2.90
N HIS A 31 -22.07 -4.06 3.58
CA HIS A 31 -22.73 -4.20 4.89
C HIS A 31 -24.17 -3.67 4.85
N ARG A 32 -25.05 -4.37 4.14
CA ARG A 32 -26.46 -3.94 3.94
C ARG A 32 -27.27 -3.77 5.22
N GLN A 33 -26.84 -4.37 6.33
CA GLN A 33 -27.47 -4.23 7.65
C GLN A 33 -27.19 -2.87 8.31
N ASN A 34 -26.33 -2.03 7.71
CA ASN A 34 -26.02 -0.72 8.26
C ASN A 34 -27.25 0.22 8.17
N PRO A 35 -27.62 0.93 9.26
CA PRO A 35 -28.78 1.83 9.28
C PRO A 35 -28.77 2.94 8.23
N THR A 36 -27.58 3.31 7.72
CA THR A 36 -27.40 4.37 6.71
C THR A 36 -27.60 3.85 5.28
N PHE A 37 -27.66 2.53 5.07
CA PHE A 37 -27.67 1.92 3.75
C PHE A 37 -28.85 2.38 2.88
N GLU A 38 -30.07 2.27 3.41
CA GLU A 38 -31.29 2.65 2.67
C GLU A 38 -31.28 4.14 2.31
N THR A 39 -30.94 5.00 3.27
CA THR A 39 -30.85 6.45 3.05
C THR A 39 -29.82 6.80 1.97
N ALA A 40 -28.64 6.16 2.00
CA ALA A 40 -27.55 6.44 1.07
C ALA A 40 -27.77 5.90 -0.36
N PHE A 41 -28.59 4.86 -0.54
CA PHE A 41 -28.78 4.19 -1.84
C PHE A 41 -30.22 4.22 -2.37
N SER A 42 -31.11 5.00 -1.75
CA SER A 42 -32.55 5.09 -2.10
C SER A 42 -32.86 5.57 -3.52
N HIS A 43 -31.94 6.21 -4.25
CA HIS A 43 -32.19 6.65 -5.61
C HIS A 43 -30.93 6.65 -6.51
N LYS A 44 -31.05 6.06 -7.70
CA LYS A 44 -30.08 6.04 -8.83
C LYS A 44 -28.66 5.45 -8.64
N PHE A 45 -28.25 5.05 -7.44
CA PHE A 45 -26.93 4.43 -7.19
C PHE A 45 -26.98 2.92 -6.89
N SER A 46 -27.90 2.21 -7.54
CA SER A 46 -28.17 0.78 -7.30
C SER A 46 -27.07 -0.16 -7.83
N ASP A 47 -26.32 0.25 -8.85
CA ASP A 47 -25.36 -0.64 -9.52
C ASP A 47 -23.94 -0.54 -8.93
N ASN A 48 -23.38 -1.69 -8.55
CA ASN A 48 -22.00 -1.82 -8.07
C ASN A 48 -20.98 -1.66 -9.17
N GLY A 49 -21.35 -2.05 -10.39
CA GLY A 49 -20.53 -1.83 -11.57
C GLY A 49 -20.24 -0.36 -11.76
N TYR A 50 -21.27 0.49 -11.67
CA TYR A 50 -21.14 1.93 -11.87
C TYR A 50 -20.26 2.63 -10.82
N ILE A 51 -20.45 2.34 -9.53
CA ILE A 51 -19.64 2.99 -8.46
C ILE A 51 -18.18 2.52 -8.56
N LYS A 52 -17.97 1.21 -8.81
CA LYS A 52 -16.64 0.64 -8.96
C LYS A 52 -15.94 1.20 -10.21
N SER A 53 -16.64 1.34 -11.34
CA SER A 53 -16.07 1.93 -12.55
C SER A 53 -15.71 3.40 -12.36
N LYS A 54 -16.57 4.19 -11.70
CA LYS A 54 -16.25 5.58 -11.35
C LYS A 54 -15.08 5.70 -10.38
N TRP A 55 -14.92 4.76 -9.46
CA TRP A 55 -13.73 4.73 -8.62
C TRP A 55 -12.49 4.34 -9.42
N GLN A 56 -12.58 3.36 -10.33
CA GLN A 56 -11.46 2.98 -11.20
C GLN A 56 -11.03 4.13 -12.13
N GLU A 57 -11.97 4.82 -12.80
CA GLU A 57 -11.70 6.00 -13.63
C GLU A 57 -10.95 7.09 -12.84
N LEU A 58 -11.39 7.38 -11.62
CA LEU A 58 -10.70 8.33 -10.74
C LEU A 58 -9.33 7.81 -10.31
N TRP A 59 -9.19 6.52 -10.03
CA TRP A 59 -7.93 5.92 -9.62
C TRP A 59 -6.88 5.98 -10.74
N ASP A 60 -7.28 5.69 -11.97
CA ASP A 60 -6.43 5.78 -13.17
C ASP A 60 -6.00 7.21 -13.50
N SER A 61 -6.72 8.24 -13.01
CA SER A 61 -6.33 9.65 -13.18
C SER A 61 -5.16 10.09 -12.29
N PHE A 62 -4.69 9.24 -11.37
CA PHE A 62 -3.56 9.53 -10.49
C PHE A 62 -2.43 8.48 -10.61
N PRO A 63 -1.81 8.34 -11.79
CA PRO A 63 -0.77 7.34 -12.01
C PRO A 63 0.48 7.57 -11.13
N GLU A 64 0.74 8.82 -10.76
CA GLU A 64 1.87 9.20 -9.90
C GLU A 64 1.68 8.81 -8.42
N ASN A 65 0.49 8.35 -8.03
CA ASN A 65 0.23 7.94 -6.66
C ASN A 65 1.03 6.67 -6.30
N LYS A 66 1.75 6.70 -5.17
CA LYS A 66 2.56 5.58 -4.67
C LYS A 66 1.75 4.28 -4.55
N LEU A 67 0.48 4.36 -4.11
CA LEU A 67 -0.39 3.19 -4.02
C LEU A 67 -0.85 2.69 -5.40
N TYR A 68 -0.97 3.55 -6.41
CA TYR A 68 -1.38 3.16 -7.76
C TYR A 68 -0.35 2.21 -8.38
N GLN A 69 0.93 2.50 -8.17
CA GLN A 69 2.05 1.66 -8.62
C GLN A 69 2.01 0.24 -8.04
N VAL A 70 1.37 0.08 -6.88
CA VAL A 70 1.31 -1.20 -6.13
C VAL A 70 -0.01 -1.92 -6.35
N LYS A 71 -1.08 -1.17 -6.67
CA LYS A 71 -2.41 -1.71 -6.88
C LYS A 71 -3.18 -0.85 -7.88
N PRO A 72 -3.02 -1.10 -9.20
CA PRO A 72 -3.68 -0.31 -10.23
C PRO A 72 -5.18 -0.64 -10.34
N THR A 73 -5.60 -1.83 -9.90
CA THR A 73 -7.01 -2.26 -10.00
C THR A 73 -7.74 -2.09 -8.68
N VAL A 74 -8.85 -1.37 -8.75
CA VAL A 74 -9.79 -1.16 -7.67
C VAL A 74 -10.55 -2.46 -7.35
N GLY A 75 -10.49 -2.89 -6.09
CA GLY A 75 -11.22 -4.09 -5.62
C GLY A 75 -10.54 -4.77 -4.44
N THR A 76 -11.05 -5.94 -4.06
CA THR A 76 -10.40 -6.82 -3.06
C THR A 76 -9.20 -7.51 -3.70
N VAL A 77 -8.03 -7.44 -3.04
CA VAL A 77 -6.88 -8.26 -3.44
C VAL A 77 -7.28 -9.72 -3.27
N GLY A 78 -7.08 -10.53 -4.31
CA GLY A 78 -7.45 -11.94 -4.30
C GLY A 78 -6.82 -12.67 -3.11
N ASN A 79 -7.61 -13.55 -2.49
CA ASN A 79 -7.20 -14.56 -1.52
C ASN A 79 -6.48 -14.03 -0.26
N ALA A 80 -7.26 -13.51 0.68
CA ALA A 80 -6.84 -13.50 2.08
C ALA A 80 -6.93 -14.93 2.62
N ALA A 81 -5.89 -15.73 2.39
CA ALA A 81 -5.63 -16.86 3.28
C ALA A 81 -5.66 -16.33 4.72
N PRO A 82 -6.22 -17.07 5.69
CA PRO A 82 -6.29 -16.60 7.07
C PRO A 82 -4.88 -16.34 7.60
N ARG A 83 -4.51 -15.07 7.73
CA ARG A 83 -3.24 -14.60 8.28
C ARG A 83 -3.47 -13.87 9.59
N LYS A 84 -2.42 -13.73 10.40
CA LYS A 84 -2.52 -12.90 11.60
C LYS A 84 -2.66 -11.45 11.16
N ARG A 85 -3.47 -10.67 11.90
CA ARG A 85 -3.63 -9.23 11.66
C ARG A 85 -2.29 -8.49 11.53
N ARG A 86 -1.28 -8.90 12.31
CA ARG A 86 0.07 -8.31 12.26
C ARG A 86 0.75 -8.54 10.90
N ASP A 87 0.57 -9.71 10.30
CA ASP A 87 1.15 -10.04 9.00
C ASP A 87 0.55 -9.16 7.90
N ASP A 88 -0.77 -8.95 7.92
CA ASP A 88 -1.44 -8.06 6.98
C ASP A 88 -0.95 -6.60 7.11
N LEU A 89 -0.68 -6.15 8.35
CA LEU A 89 -0.10 -4.82 8.59
C LEU A 89 1.31 -4.69 8.01
N VAL A 90 2.16 -5.67 8.27
CA VAL A 90 3.55 -5.72 7.76
C VAL A 90 3.56 -5.73 6.24
N LEU A 91 2.74 -6.58 5.60
CA LEU A 91 2.61 -6.65 4.15
C LEU A 91 2.08 -5.34 3.55
N THR A 92 1.08 -4.73 4.20
CA THR A 92 0.53 -3.44 3.74
C THR A 92 1.60 -2.36 3.78
N ARG A 93 2.38 -2.28 4.87
CA ARG A 93 3.47 -1.31 5.02
C ARG A 93 4.63 -1.54 4.06
N ALA A 94 4.98 -2.80 3.82
CA ALA A 94 5.95 -3.19 2.80
C ALA A 94 5.52 -2.71 1.40
N ARG A 95 4.24 -2.94 1.06
CA ARG A 95 3.63 -2.55 -0.21
C ARG A 95 3.62 -1.04 -0.42
N ILE A 96 3.14 -0.27 0.55
CA ILE A 96 3.06 1.20 0.43
C ILE A 96 4.41 1.90 0.60
N GLY A 97 5.44 1.18 1.05
CA GLY A 97 6.75 1.74 1.31
C GLY A 97 6.84 2.62 2.57
N HIS A 98 5.99 2.36 3.58
CA HIS A 98 5.96 3.12 4.83
C HIS A 98 6.36 2.23 6.01
N THR A 99 7.64 2.24 6.36
CA THR A 99 8.19 1.51 7.51
C THR A 99 8.81 2.48 8.50
N TYR A 100 8.94 2.06 9.76
CA TYR A 100 9.61 2.89 10.77
C TYR A 100 11.04 3.22 10.31
N LEU A 101 11.75 2.23 9.76
CA LEU A 101 13.10 2.39 9.22
C LEU A 101 13.23 3.55 8.22
N THR A 102 12.26 3.71 7.33
CA THR A 102 12.36 4.65 6.20
C THR A 102 11.63 5.97 6.43
N HIS A 103 10.92 6.13 7.57
CA HIS A 103 10.13 7.34 7.87
C HIS A 103 10.43 7.94 9.24
N ALA A 104 11.08 7.23 10.17
CA ALA A 104 11.40 7.75 11.50
C ALA A 104 12.19 9.07 11.42
N TYR A 105 13.12 9.17 10.45
CA TYR A 105 13.93 10.38 10.27
C TYR A 105 13.09 11.63 9.99
N LEU A 106 11.97 11.52 9.26
CA LEU A 106 11.05 12.65 9.01
C LEU A 106 10.35 13.10 10.29
N LEU A 107 10.02 12.17 11.17
CA LEU A 107 9.35 12.46 12.44
C LEU A 107 10.30 13.09 13.46
N HIS A 108 11.57 12.68 13.44
CA HIS A 108 12.59 13.14 14.37
C HIS A 108 13.42 14.32 13.85
N GLY A 109 13.29 14.67 12.56
CA GLY A 109 14.13 15.68 11.91
C GLY A 109 15.58 15.25 11.77
N GLU A 110 15.83 13.94 11.72
CA GLU A 110 17.15 13.33 11.57
C GLU A 110 17.54 13.20 10.10
N GLU A 111 18.79 12.84 9.85
CA GLU A 111 19.24 12.52 8.50
C GLU A 111 18.60 11.22 7.99
N ARG A 112 18.42 11.16 6.67
CA ARG A 112 17.82 10.00 6.02
C ARG A 112 18.71 8.77 6.24
N PRO A 113 18.14 7.59 6.57
CA PRO A 113 18.93 6.37 6.69
C PRO A 113 19.66 6.05 5.39
N TYR A 114 20.94 5.73 5.51
CA TYR A 114 21.83 5.48 4.38
C TYR A 114 22.36 4.04 4.38
N CYS A 115 22.31 3.38 3.22
CA CYS A 115 22.82 2.03 3.05
C CYS A 115 24.29 2.09 2.59
N ILE A 116 25.22 1.85 3.52
CA ILE A 116 26.67 1.88 3.22
C ILE A 116 27.05 0.87 2.13
N PRO A 117 26.59 -0.41 2.13
CA PRO A 117 26.95 -1.36 1.08
C PRO A 117 26.47 -0.98 -0.33
N CYS A 118 25.41 -0.17 -0.44
CA CYS A 118 24.80 0.16 -1.72
C CYS A 118 24.97 1.62 -2.12
N ASP A 119 25.65 2.41 -1.28
CA ASP A 119 25.93 3.84 -1.50
C ASP A 119 24.69 4.68 -1.83
N CYS A 120 23.54 4.38 -1.21
CA CYS A 120 22.28 5.05 -1.50
C CYS A 120 21.35 5.18 -0.27
N ASP A 121 20.37 6.08 -0.37
CA ASP A 121 19.33 6.22 0.65
C ASP A 121 18.52 4.92 0.81
N VAL A 122 18.25 4.55 2.06
CA VAL A 122 17.42 3.39 2.38
C VAL A 122 15.96 3.71 2.04
N THR A 123 15.39 2.92 1.13
CA THR A 123 13.97 2.90 0.81
C THR A 123 13.41 1.50 0.98
N VAL A 124 12.08 1.37 1.07
CA VAL A 124 11.46 0.04 1.16
C VAL A 124 11.67 -0.75 -0.13
N SER A 125 11.59 -0.12 -1.29
CA SER A 125 11.94 -0.76 -2.57
C SER A 125 13.39 -1.25 -2.56
N HIS A 126 14.32 -0.43 -2.06
CA HIS A 126 15.72 -0.82 -1.91
C HIS A 126 15.84 -2.09 -1.06
N ILE A 127 15.28 -2.13 0.15
CA ILE A 127 15.35 -3.30 1.03
C ILE A 127 14.77 -4.56 0.37
N LEU A 128 13.60 -4.42 -0.26
CA LEU A 128 12.81 -5.53 -0.79
C LEU A 128 13.25 -6.04 -2.17
N VAL A 129 14.00 -5.24 -2.95
CA VAL A 129 14.32 -5.57 -4.35
C VAL A 129 15.83 -5.50 -4.61
N ASP A 130 16.48 -4.41 -4.22
CA ASP A 130 17.81 -4.03 -4.76
C ASP A 130 18.97 -4.24 -3.77
N CYS A 131 18.70 -4.23 -2.47
CA CYS A 131 19.73 -4.16 -1.44
C CYS A 131 20.66 -5.37 -1.48
N HIS A 132 21.96 -5.11 -1.59
CA HIS A 132 23.01 -6.14 -1.63
C HIS A 132 23.15 -6.85 -0.29
N GLU A 133 23.03 -6.13 0.83
CA GLU A 133 23.09 -6.69 2.18
C GLU A 133 22.07 -7.81 2.37
N TYR A 134 20.84 -7.61 1.91
CA TYR A 134 19.75 -8.57 2.02
C TYR A 134 19.64 -9.56 0.84
N SER A 135 20.51 -9.45 -0.18
CA SER A 135 20.40 -10.25 -1.41
C SER A 135 20.42 -11.76 -1.15
N HIS A 136 21.34 -12.22 -0.30
CA HIS A 136 21.53 -13.63 0.03
C HIS A 136 20.34 -14.25 0.77
N ILE A 137 19.62 -13.48 1.60
CA ILE A 137 18.39 -13.93 2.27
C ILE A 137 17.23 -13.87 1.29
N ARG A 138 17.09 -12.75 0.57
CA ARG A 138 15.99 -12.50 -0.37
C ARG A 138 15.89 -13.59 -1.43
N GLN A 139 17.02 -13.97 -2.03
CA GLN A 139 17.09 -15.01 -3.08
C GLN A 139 16.61 -16.39 -2.62
N LYS A 140 16.59 -16.69 -1.30
CA LYS A 140 16.02 -17.95 -0.78
C LYS A 140 14.50 -17.99 -0.88
N TYR A 141 13.85 -16.82 -0.89
CA TYR A 141 12.40 -16.70 -0.79
C TYR A 141 11.76 -16.22 -2.09
N TYR A 142 12.30 -15.16 -2.70
CA TYR A 142 11.75 -14.61 -3.94
C TYR A 142 12.80 -13.81 -4.70
N THR A 143 12.58 -13.63 -6.00
CA THR A 143 13.34 -12.70 -6.83
C THR A 143 12.35 -11.95 -7.70
N VAL A 144 12.37 -10.63 -7.58
CA VAL A 144 11.49 -9.73 -8.32
C VAL A 144 12.33 -8.62 -8.94
N PRO A 145 12.03 -8.19 -10.18
CA PRO A 145 12.72 -7.08 -10.81
C PRO A 145 12.26 -5.72 -10.27
N ASP A 146 11.05 -5.62 -9.73
CA ASP A 146 10.46 -4.37 -9.25
C ASP A 146 9.41 -4.59 -8.14
N LEU A 147 8.97 -3.50 -7.50
CA LEU A 147 7.91 -3.55 -6.49
C LEU A 147 6.51 -3.73 -7.12
N LYS A 148 6.36 -3.63 -8.44
CA LYS A 148 5.06 -3.83 -9.10
C LYS A 148 4.74 -5.32 -9.21
N THR A 149 5.76 -6.14 -9.45
CA THR A 149 5.66 -7.60 -9.48
C THR A 149 5.45 -8.22 -8.10
N PHE A 150 5.59 -7.44 -7.02
CA PHE A 150 5.34 -7.86 -5.63
C PHE A 150 3.90 -8.32 -5.36
N GLU A 151 2.92 -7.91 -6.18
CA GLU A 151 1.54 -8.41 -6.07
C GLU A 151 1.43 -9.90 -6.42
N HIS A 152 2.34 -10.41 -7.27
CA HIS A 152 2.36 -11.80 -7.74
C HIS A 152 3.18 -12.74 -6.85
N VAL A 153 3.93 -12.21 -5.89
CA VAL A 153 4.71 -13.01 -4.94
C VAL A 153 3.80 -13.51 -3.82
N ASP A 154 3.97 -14.77 -3.42
CA ASP A 154 3.25 -15.32 -2.27
C ASP A 154 3.54 -14.47 -1.01
N PRO A 155 2.50 -13.92 -0.35
CA PRO A 155 2.66 -13.14 0.87
C PRO A 155 3.46 -13.84 1.98
N PHE A 156 3.41 -15.17 2.07
CA PHE A 156 4.15 -15.94 3.08
C PHE A 156 5.66 -15.89 2.83
N LEU A 157 6.12 -15.91 1.57
CA LEU A 157 7.55 -15.80 1.23
C LEU A 157 8.11 -14.42 1.62
N ILE A 158 7.32 -13.37 1.43
CA ILE A 158 7.68 -12.01 1.87
C ILE A 158 7.80 -11.96 3.40
N LEU A 159 6.83 -12.55 4.10
CA LEU A 159 6.82 -12.57 5.57
C LEU A 159 8.00 -13.36 6.13
N ASP A 160 8.37 -14.48 5.52
CA ASP A 160 9.46 -15.32 5.99
C ASP A 160 10.82 -14.66 5.72
N PHE A 161 10.99 -14.01 4.57
CA PHE A 161 12.13 -13.11 4.33
C PHE A 161 12.26 -12.05 5.43
N LEU A 162 11.18 -11.32 5.74
CA LEU A 162 11.21 -10.25 6.75
C LEU A 162 11.51 -10.76 8.16
N LYS A 163 11.17 -12.02 8.46
CA LYS A 163 11.51 -12.67 9.74
C LYS A 163 12.98 -13.09 9.76
N GLU A 164 13.49 -13.72 8.71
CA GLU A 164 14.89 -14.16 8.63
C GLU A 164 15.86 -12.95 8.62
N SER A 165 15.46 -11.85 7.99
CA SER A 165 16.26 -10.62 7.94
C SER A 165 16.12 -9.71 9.17
N ASP A 166 15.36 -10.12 10.20
CA ASP A 166 15.03 -9.33 11.40
C ASP A 166 14.42 -7.94 11.11
N LEU A 167 13.63 -7.84 10.03
CA LEU A 167 12.94 -6.61 9.62
C LEU A 167 11.45 -6.59 9.99
N TYR A 168 10.87 -7.73 10.34
CA TYR A 168 9.43 -7.90 10.60
C TYR A 168 8.85 -6.91 11.64
N ARG A 169 9.63 -6.54 12.66
CA ARG A 169 9.19 -5.58 13.70
C ARG A 169 9.35 -4.12 13.28
N LYS A 170 10.21 -3.86 12.29
CA LYS A 170 10.52 -2.54 11.75
C LYS A 170 9.54 -2.13 10.64
N PHE A 171 8.85 -3.12 10.07
CA PHE A 171 7.68 -2.97 9.22
C PHE A 171 6.39 -2.95 10.04
#